data_AF-A0A7Y6YCD6-F1
#
_entry.id   AF-A0A7Y6YCD6-F1
#
_cell.length_a   1.000
_cell.length_b   1.000
_cell.length_c   1.000
_cell.angle_alpha   90.00
_cell.angle_beta   90.00
_cell.angle_gamma   90.00
#
_symmetry.space_group_name_H-M   'P 1'
#
loop_
_entity.id
_entity.type
_entity.pdbx_description
1 polymer ?
#
loop_
_entity_poly.entity_id
_entity_poly.type
_entity_poly.pdbx_seq_one_letter_code
_entity_poly.pdbx_strand_id
1 'polypeptide(L)'
;MTHPEKYLQHPKAIGLKIEPSQACTTAPECMPLGLILNAQEPFSSGACIRISHPSLCPGSEIHAQVIWCRGQASGFQLAVEFRTE
;
A
#
# COMPACT_ATOMS: atom_id res chain seq x y z
N MET A 1 14.69 -9.67 -4.98
CA MET A 1 15.12 -9.71 -3.57
C MET A 1 14.30 -8.68 -2.81
N THR A 2 13.67 -9.02 -1.68
CA THR A 2 13.00 -8.02 -0.84
C THR A 2 14.07 -7.26 -0.07
N HIS A 3 14.23 -5.97 -0.36
CA HIS A 3 15.12 -5.04 0.36
C HIS A 3 14.41 -4.61 1.65
N PRO A 4 14.64 -5.23 2.83
CA PRO A 4 13.93 -4.86 4.05
C PRO A 4 14.14 -3.39 4.42
N GLU A 5 15.29 -2.81 4.09
CA GLU A 5 15.63 -1.40 4.26
C GLU A 5 14.73 -0.45 3.44
N LYS A 6 14.07 -0.97 2.40
CA LYS A 6 13.20 -0.19 1.52
C LYS A 6 11.82 0.07 2.12
N TYR A 7 11.36 -0.78 3.04
CA TYR A 7 9.97 -0.78 3.48
C TYR A 7 9.79 -0.36 4.93
N LEU A 8 9.01 0.71 5.13
CA LEU A 8 8.55 1.09 6.45
C LEU A 8 7.36 0.22 6.85
N GLN A 9 7.31 -0.23 8.10
CA GLN A 9 6.16 -0.99 8.61
C GLN A 9 5.14 -0.04 9.23
N HIS A 10 3.94 0.01 8.66
CA HIS A 10 2.83 0.75 9.23
C HIS A 10 2.38 0.13 10.57
N PRO A 11 2.17 0.94 11.63
CA PRO A 11 1.66 0.45 12.91
C PRO A 11 0.28 -0.20 12.78
N LYS A 12 0.09 -1.36 13.42
CA LYS A 12 -1.21 -2.07 13.37
C LYS A 12 -2.36 -1.31 14.05
N ALA A 13 -2.05 -0.44 15.00
CA ALA A 13 -3.03 0.32 15.78
C ALA A 13 -3.67 1.48 15.01
N ILE A 14 -3.07 1.91 13.89
CA ILE A 14 -3.59 2.99 13.06
C ILE A 14 -4.37 2.35 11.91
N GLY A 15 -5.65 2.69 11.78
CA GLY A 15 -6.52 2.15 10.74
C GLY A 15 -6.36 2.90 9.43
N LEU A 16 -5.94 2.21 8.39
CA LEU A 16 -5.96 2.72 7.01
C LEU A 16 -7.11 2.10 6.24
N LYS A 17 -7.76 2.91 5.41
CA LYS A 17 -8.71 2.43 4.41
C LYS A 17 -7.95 2.16 3.12
N ILE A 18 -8.11 0.94 2.60
CA ILE A 18 -7.40 0.46 1.41
C ILE A 18 -8.45 -0.01 0.41
N GLU A 19 -8.41 0.54 -0.80
CA GLU A 19 -9.37 0.25 -1.85
C GLU A 19 -8.65 0.01 -3.18
N PRO A 20 -9.18 -0.84 -4.07
CA PRO A 20 -8.68 -0.96 -5.43
C PRO A 20 -8.75 0.39 -6.15
N SER A 21 -7.72 0.70 -6.94
CA SER A 21 -7.69 1.89 -7.80
C SER A 21 -7.34 1.49 -9.23
N GLN A 22 -7.81 2.24 -10.21
CA GLN A 22 -7.37 2.11 -11.60
C GLN A 22 -6.21 3.06 -11.94
N ALA A 23 -5.89 4.00 -11.04
CA ALA A 23 -5.04 5.13 -11.30
C ALA A 23 -3.60 4.94 -10.78
N CYS A 24 -2.90 3.91 -11.25
CA CYS A 24 -1.44 3.91 -11.16
C CYS A 24 -0.91 4.54 -12.45
N THR A 25 -0.47 5.78 -12.35
CA THR A 25 0.26 6.43 -13.45
C THR A 25 1.42 5.54 -13.85
N THR A 26 1.63 5.38 -15.16
CA THR A 26 2.77 4.65 -15.73
C THR A 26 4.09 5.41 -15.53
N ALA A 27 4.16 6.30 -14.55
CA ALA A 27 5.36 7.03 -14.21
C ALA A 27 6.47 5.99 -13.91
N PRO A 28 7.60 6.08 -14.63
CA PRO A 28 8.66 5.07 -14.54
C PRO A 28 9.33 5.06 -13.16
N GLU A 29 9.14 6.11 -12.35
CA GLU A 29 9.80 6.28 -11.07
C GLU A 29 8.90 5.86 -9.91
N CYS A 30 9.32 4.81 -9.21
CA CYS A 30 8.82 4.50 -7.87
C CYS A 30 9.60 5.34 -6.85
N MET A 31 8.93 5.80 -5.80
CA MET A 31 9.61 6.37 -4.65
C MET A 31 10.63 5.37 -4.07
N PRO A 32 11.76 5.84 -3.52
CA PRO A 32 12.79 4.96 -2.97
C PRO A 32 12.32 4.17 -1.76
N LEU A 33 11.25 4.61 -1.08
CA LEU A 33 10.64 3.95 0.07
C LEU A 33 9.28 3.37 -0.28
N GLY A 34 9.00 2.18 0.27
CA GLY A 34 7.70 1.54 0.26
C GLY A 34 7.11 1.42 1.66
N LEU A 35 5.89 0.92 1.73
CA LEU A 35 5.16 0.71 2.98
C LEU A 35 4.69 -0.74 3.08
N ILE A 36 4.82 -1.33 4.27
CA ILE A 36 4.15 -2.57 4.62
C ILE A 36 2.95 -2.24 5.49
N LEU A 37 1.77 -2.70 5.08
CA LEU A 37 0.51 -2.41 5.76
C LEU A 37 -0.38 -3.66 5.82
N ASN A 38 -1.42 -3.63 6.66
CA ASN A 38 -2.37 -4.74 6.76
C ASN A 38 -3.67 -4.39 6.06
N ALA A 39 -4.27 -5.39 5.43
CA ALA A 39 -5.56 -5.32 4.76
C ALA A 39 -6.46 -6.46 5.22
N GLN A 40 -7.78 -6.27 5.09
CA GLN A 40 -8.77 -7.30 5.39
C GLN A 40 -9.04 -8.21 4.19
N GLU A 41 -8.67 -7.77 2.99
CA GLU A 41 -8.91 -8.46 1.72
C GLU A 41 -7.58 -8.67 0.97
N PRO A 42 -7.50 -9.71 0.11
CA PRO A 42 -6.31 -9.96 -0.69
C PRO A 42 -6.22 -8.98 -1.86
N PHE A 43 -4.98 -8.60 -2.20
CA PHE A 43 -4.67 -7.83 -3.41
C PHE A 43 -3.62 -8.53 -4.26
N SER A 44 -3.79 -8.48 -5.58
CA SER A 44 -2.84 -9.06 -6.53
C SER A 44 -1.55 -8.24 -6.61
N SER A 45 -0.41 -8.90 -6.78
CA SER A 45 0.84 -8.23 -7.14
C SER A 45 0.67 -7.47 -8.46
N GLY A 46 1.22 -6.25 -8.53
CA GLY A 46 1.05 -5.32 -9.63
C GLY A 46 -0.23 -4.49 -9.59
N ALA A 47 -1.22 -4.84 -8.75
CA ALA A 47 -2.46 -4.10 -8.63
C ALA A 47 -2.21 -2.69 -8.07
N CYS A 48 -3.00 -1.73 -8.54
CA CYS A 48 -3.00 -0.39 -7.97
C CYS A 48 -4.04 -0.31 -6.85
N ILE A 49 -3.66 0.36 -5.77
CA ILE A 49 -4.52 0.61 -4.64
C ILE A 49 -4.46 2.07 -4.26
N ARG A 50 -5.54 2.49 -3.60
CA ARG A 50 -5.63 3.76 -2.92
C ARG A 50 -5.59 3.52 -1.42
N ILE A 51 -4.76 4.31 -0.73
CA ILE A 51 -4.62 4.32 0.72
C ILE A 51 -5.10 5.68 1.24
N SER A 52 -6.01 5.67 2.21
CA SER A 52 -6.50 6.89 2.85
C SER A 52 -6.73 6.65 4.34
N HIS A 53 -6.75 7.73 5.13
CA HIS A 53 -7.17 7.65 6.53
C HIS A 53 -8.59 8.20 6.67
N PRO A 54 -9.55 7.42 7.18
CA PRO A 54 -10.98 7.80 7.15
C PRO A 54 -11.31 9.05 7.97
N SER A 55 -10.55 9.33 9.05
CA SER A 55 -10.88 10.44 9.97
C SER A 55 -9.86 11.59 10.05
N LEU A 56 -8.56 11.34 9.82
CA LEU A 56 -7.52 12.35 10.06
C LEU A 56 -7.36 13.33 8.89
N CYS A 57 -7.42 12.83 7.66
CA CYS A 57 -7.24 13.65 6.46
C CYS A 57 -8.31 13.29 5.42
N PRO A 58 -9.58 13.65 5.67
CA PRO A 58 -10.65 13.43 4.70
C PRO A 58 -10.34 14.22 3.42
N GLY A 59 -10.08 13.50 2.32
CA GLY A 59 -9.73 14.08 1.01
C GLY A 59 -8.26 13.89 0.60
N SER A 60 -7.40 13.39 1.48
CA SER A 60 -6.05 12.98 1.11
C SER A 60 -6.00 11.48 0.85
N GLU A 61 -5.46 11.13 -0.31
CA GLU A 61 -5.24 9.74 -0.70
C GLU A 61 -3.86 9.57 -1.31
N ILE A 62 -3.32 8.36 -1.18
CA ILE A 62 -2.03 7.98 -1.75
C ILE A 62 -2.27 6.79 -2.67
N HIS A 63 -1.77 6.89 -3.89
CA HIS A 63 -1.78 5.77 -4.83
C HIS A 63 -0.50 4.96 -4.71
N ALA A 64 -0.64 3.65 -4.67
CA ALA A 64 0.47 2.74 -4.51
C ALA A 64 0.25 1.48 -5.34
N GLN A 65 1.35 0.85 -5.75
CA GLN A 65 1.32 -0.45 -6.39
C GLN A 65 1.67 -1.54 -5.40
N VAL A 66 0.88 -2.61 -5.40
CA VAL A 66 1.14 -3.80 -4.59
C VAL A 66 2.33 -4.57 -5.17
N ILE A 67 3.38 -4.76 -4.37
CA ILE A 67 4.55 -5.55 -4.75
C ILE A 67 4.31 -7.01 -4.38
N TRP A 68 3.83 -7.26 -3.17
CA TRP A 68 3.42 -8.59 -2.71
C TRP A 68 2.29 -8.51 -1.70
N CYS A 69 1.54 -9.60 -1.61
CA CYS A 69 0.48 -9.83 -0.63
C CYS A 69 0.72 -11.18 0.03
N ARG A 70 0.68 -11.22 1.37
CA ARG A 70 0.83 -12.45 2.16
C ARG A 70 -0.35 -12.60 3.11
N GLY A 71 -0.98 -13.77 3.11
CA GLY A 71 -1.99 -14.12 4.10
C GLY A 71 -1.39 -14.21 5.51
N GLN A 72 -2.14 -13.78 6.50
CA GLN A 72 -1.87 -13.90 7.93
C GLN A 72 -3.11 -14.46 8.64
N ALA A 73 -2.97 -14.84 9.91
CA ALA A 73 -4.07 -15.40 10.70
C ALA A 73 -5.30 -14.47 10.82
N SER A 74 -5.13 -13.15 10.65
CA SER A 74 -6.17 -12.13 10.83
C SER A 74 -6.37 -11.21 9.62
N GLY A 75 -5.95 -11.65 8.43
CA GLY A 75 -6.09 -10.86 7.20
C GLY A 75 -4.88 -11.01 6.28
N PHE A 76 -4.48 -9.91 5.65
CA PHE A 76 -3.39 -9.89 4.69
C PHE A 76 -2.38 -8.79 5.04
N GLN A 77 -1.12 -9.03 4.71
CA GLN A 77 -0.06 -8.04 4.76
C GLN A 77 0.38 -7.74 3.33
N LEU A 78 0.44 -6.45 3.01
CA LEU A 78 0.83 -5.96 1.70
C LEU A 78 2.15 -5.21 1.83
N ALA A 79 3.08 -5.40 0.90
CA ALA A 79 4.09 -4.38 0.62
C ALA A 79 3.68 -3.60 -0.62
N VAL A 80 3.82 -2.30 -0.53
CA VAL A 80 3.41 -1.37 -1.57
C VAL A 80 4.53 -0.38 -1.85
N GLU A 81 4.59 0.09 -3.08
CA GLU A 81 5.48 1.18 -3.49
C GLU A 81 4.65 2.38 -3.92
N PHE A 82 5.05 3.55 -3.43
CA PHE A 82 4.40 4.81 -3.81
C PHE A 82 4.82 5.20 -5.22
N ARG A 83 3.86 5.69 -5.98
CA ARG A 83 4.09 6.29 -7.29
C ARG A 83 4.16 7.80 -7.12
N THR A 84 5.09 8.45 -7.84
CA THR A 84 5.06 9.90 -8.00
C THR A 84 3.94 10.25 -8.97
N GLU A 85 3.19 11.32 -8.68
CA GLU A 85 2.23 11.90 -9.61
C GLU A 85 2.93 12.56 -10.82
#